data_AF-A0AAN8EZ23-F1
#
_entry.id   AF-A0AAN8EZ23-F1
#
_cell.length_a   1.000
_cell.length_b   1.000
_cell.length_c   1.000
_cell.angle_alpha   90.00
_cell.angle_beta   90.00
_cell.angle_gamma   90.00
#
_symmetry.space_group_name_H-M   'P 1'
#
loop_
_entity.id
_entity.type
_entity.pdbx_description
1 polymer ?
#
loop_
_entity_poly.entity_id
_entity_poly.type
_entity_poly.pdbx_seq_one_letter_code
_entity_poly.pdbx_strand_id
1 'polypeptide(L)'
;VPFTVAIKPEYSQSCMNLIISAATAPVVSECEGSYDYQKSRNQLVWTMPVIDSTNSTGTLEFTVPNGHADHFFPVHVRFHTEKLYCDIGVDAVQTIDGNSDVPFSVETRLITEKYEVV
;
A
#
# COMPACT_ATOMS: atom_id res chain seq x y z
N VAL A 1 12.01 7.55 -20.65
CA VAL A 1 12.28 8.46 -19.51
C VAL A 1 12.44 7.61 -18.26
N PRO A 2 13.53 7.78 -17.49
CA PRO A 2 13.71 7.09 -16.21
C PRO A 2 12.82 7.71 -15.13
N PHE A 3 12.25 6.88 -14.27
CA PHE A 3 11.41 7.27 -13.15
C PHE A 3 11.88 6.55 -11.89
N THR A 4 12.01 7.30 -10.81
CA THR A 4 12.31 6.78 -9.47
C THR A 4 11.13 7.09 -8.58
N VAL A 5 10.55 6.07 -7.97
CA VAL A 5 9.50 6.23 -6.96
C VAL A 5 10.11 5.90 -5.61
N ALA A 6 10.20 6.91 -4.75
CA ALA A 6 10.60 6.75 -3.36
C ALA A 6 9.38 6.93 -2.46
N ILE A 7 9.22 6.03 -1.50
CA ILE A 7 8.16 6.11 -0.49
C ILE A 7 8.78 6.20 0.90
N LYS A 8 8.09 6.88 1.81
CA LYS A 8 8.40 6.85 3.25
C LYS A 8 7.13 6.59 4.06
N PRO A 9 6.76 5.32 4.30
CA PRO A 9 5.50 5.04 4.98
C PRO A 9 5.66 5.26 6.49
N GLU A 10 4.62 5.83 7.09
CA GLU A 10 4.57 6.12 8.52
C GLU A 10 3.97 4.95 9.33
N TYR A 11 3.46 3.91 8.64
CA TYR A 11 2.76 2.78 9.24
C TYR A 11 3.64 1.52 9.26
N SER A 12 3.97 1.06 10.47
CA SER A 12 4.69 -0.19 10.71
C SER A 12 3.78 -1.41 10.46
N GLN A 13 4.30 -2.43 9.79
CA GLN A 13 3.66 -3.72 9.46
C GLN A 13 2.49 -3.63 8.48
N SER A 14 2.68 -2.95 7.36
CA SER A 14 1.70 -2.89 6.27
C SER A 14 2.26 -3.47 4.98
N CYS A 15 1.49 -4.35 4.32
CA CYS A 15 1.72 -4.66 2.92
C CYS A 15 1.26 -3.46 2.09
N MET A 16 2.13 -2.93 1.24
CA MET A 16 1.82 -1.80 0.37
C MET A 16 1.94 -2.19 -1.09
N ASN A 17 1.00 -1.72 -1.90
CA ASN A 17 1.02 -1.79 -3.35
C ASN A 17 0.96 -0.38 -3.93
N LEU A 18 1.88 -0.03 -4.82
CA LEU A 18 1.76 1.11 -5.72
C LEU A 18 1.31 0.63 -7.09
N ILE A 19 0.30 1.27 -7.65
CA ILE A 19 -0.21 0.96 -8.99
C ILE A 19 0.07 2.18 -9.86
N ILE A 20 0.98 1.99 -10.81
CA ILE A 20 1.43 3.02 -11.74
C ILE A 20 0.93 2.66 -13.13
N SER A 21 0.16 3.56 -13.75
CA SER A 21 -0.21 3.40 -15.15
C SER A 21 1.01 3.67 -16.03
N ALA A 22 1.28 2.82 -17.02
CA ALA A 22 2.37 3.00 -17.95
C ALA A 22 1.81 3.04 -19.38
N ALA A 23 2.28 3.97 -20.22
CA ALA A 23 1.82 4.04 -21.61
C ALA A 23 2.30 2.85 -22.46
N THR A 24 3.45 2.29 -22.11
CA THR A 24 4.05 1.12 -22.76
C THR A 24 4.70 0.22 -21.71
N ALA A 25 5.17 -0.96 -22.11
CA ALA A 25 5.78 -1.90 -21.19
C ALA A 25 7.04 -1.27 -20.53
N PRO A 26 7.08 -1.16 -19.18
CA PRO A 26 8.21 -0.62 -18.47
C PRO A 26 9.37 -1.61 -18.44
N VAL A 27 10.58 -1.07 -18.41
CA VAL A 27 11.82 -1.81 -18.15
C VAL A 27 12.28 -1.42 -16.75
N VAL A 28 12.16 -2.33 -15.79
CA VAL A 28 12.58 -2.11 -14.40
C VAL A 28 14.10 -2.29 -14.30
N SER A 29 14.78 -1.28 -13.77
CA SER A 29 16.24 -1.30 -13.52
C SER A 29 16.57 -1.67 -12.08
N GLU A 30 15.79 -1.17 -11.13
CA GLU A 30 15.94 -1.45 -9.70
C GLU A 30 14.56 -1.59 -9.06
N CYS A 31 14.42 -2.53 -8.14
CA CYS A 31 13.18 -2.73 -7.40
C CYS A 31 13.50 -3.33 -6.05
N GLU A 32 13.20 -2.60 -4.98
CA GLU A 32 13.09 -3.18 -3.64
C GLU A 32 11.73 -3.87 -3.51
N GLY A 33 11.65 -5.04 -2.90
CA GLY A 33 10.41 -5.84 -2.88
C GLY A 33 10.15 -6.59 -4.19
N SER A 34 8.92 -6.53 -4.70
CA SER A 34 8.55 -7.23 -5.94
C SER A 34 7.66 -6.37 -6.85
N TYR A 35 7.66 -6.65 -8.14
CA TYR A 35 6.78 -5.96 -9.09
C TYR A 35 6.06 -6.94 -10.02
N ASP A 36 4.90 -6.52 -10.52
CA ASP A 36 4.08 -7.23 -11.50
C ASP A 36 3.63 -6.25 -12.59
N TYR A 37 3.95 -6.54 -13.86
CA TYR A 37 3.48 -5.74 -14.98
C TYR A 37 2.24 -6.37 -15.63
N GLN A 38 1.09 -5.75 -15.38
CA GLN A 38 -0.21 -6.18 -15.86
C GLN A 38 -0.48 -5.61 -17.24
N LYS A 39 0.00 -6.32 -18.27
CA LYS A 39 -0.15 -5.91 -19.68
C LYS A 39 -1.60 -5.64 -20.11
N SER A 40 -2.59 -6.32 -19.53
CA SER A 40 -4.01 -6.11 -19.85
C SER A 40 -4.54 -4.74 -19.40
N ARG A 41 -3.91 -4.14 -18.38
CA ARG A 41 -4.27 -2.85 -17.80
C ARG A 41 -3.20 -1.77 -18.03
N ASN A 42 -2.07 -2.15 -18.63
CA ASN A 42 -0.83 -1.38 -18.71
C ASN A 42 -0.44 -0.78 -17.34
N GLN A 43 -0.46 -1.62 -16.30
CA GLN A 43 -0.16 -1.19 -14.94
C GLN A 43 1.09 -1.89 -14.42
N LEU A 44 2.01 -1.12 -13.85
CA LEU A 44 3.10 -1.62 -13.03
C LEU A 44 2.64 -1.60 -11.57
N VAL A 45 2.53 -2.79 -10.99
CA VAL A 45 2.17 -2.97 -9.58
C VAL A 45 3.45 -3.25 -8.80
N TRP A 46 3.84 -2.34 -7.94
CA TRP A 46 5.00 -2.50 -7.05
C TRP A 46 4.52 -2.86 -5.65
N THR A 47 5.03 -3.96 -5.11
CA THR A 47 4.64 -4.56 -3.83
C THR A 47 5.80 -4.51 -2.84
N MET A 48 5.56 -3.90 -1.68
CA MET A 48 6.43 -3.96 -0.52
C MET A 48 5.74 -4.79 0.57
N PRO A 49 6.24 -5.99 0.89
CA PRO A 49 5.52 -6.95 1.74
C PRO A 49 5.53 -6.57 3.23
N VAL A 50 6.59 -5.93 3.70
CA VAL A 50 6.69 -5.43 5.08
C VAL A 50 7.29 -4.04 5.00
N ILE A 51 6.69 -3.08 5.68
CA ILE A 51 7.26 -1.76 5.89
C ILE A 51 7.20 -1.46 7.38
N ASP A 52 8.35 -1.26 8.00
CA ASP A 52 8.55 -0.95 9.40
C ASP A 52 9.66 0.10 9.56
N SER A 53 10.07 0.37 10.79
CA SER A 53 11.11 1.38 11.07
C SER A 53 12.48 1.07 10.45
N THR A 54 12.77 -0.19 10.15
CA THR A 54 14.05 -0.66 9.58
C THR A 54 14.09 -0.55 8.05
N ASN A 55 12.92 -0.57 7.41
CA ASN A 55 12.73 -0.39 5.97
C ASN A 55 11.63 0.65 5.69
N SER A 56 11.74 1.77 6.40
CA SER A 56 10.81 2.90 6.31
C SER A 56 10.85 3.63 4.97
N THR A 57 11.70 3.19 4.04
CA THR A 57 11.76 3.68 2.68
C THR A 57 11.88 2.53 1.70
N GLY A 58 11.36 2.74 0.49
CA GLY A 58 11.50 1.81 -0.62
C GLY A 58 11.76 2.57 -1.92
N THR A 59 12.47 1.94 -2.85
CA THR A 59 12.76 2.49 -4.18
C THR A 59 12.37 1.53 -5.30
N LEU A 60 11.72 2.08 -6.33
CA LEU A 60 11.49 1.43 -7.63
C LEU A 60 12.01 2.35 -8.74
N GLU A 61 12.88 1.82 -9.59
CA GLU A 61 13.38 2.49 -10.78
C GLU A 61 12.99 1.75 -12.06
N PHE A 62 12.43 2.49 -13.01
CA PHE A 62 12.07 1.94 -14.30
C PHE A 62 12.14 2.97 -15.41
N THR A 63 12.23 2.49 -16.65
CA THR A 63 12.17 3.30 -17.87
C THR A 63 11.00 2.89 -18.74
N VAL A 64 10.33 3.86 -19.34
CA VAL A 64 9.27 3.63 -20.33
C VAL A 64 9.67 4.22 -21.68
N PRO A 65 9.71 3.41 -22.76
CA PRO A 65 9.90 3.90 -24.12
C PRO A 65 8.80 4.89 -24.52
N ASN A 66 9.19 6.05 -25.04
CA ASN A 66 8.29 7.13 -25.45
C ASN A 66 7.27 7.58 -24.35
N GLY A 67 7.62 7.38 -23.08
CA GLY A 67 6.79 7.82 -21.95
C GLY A 67 6.92 9.32 -21.66
N HIS A 68 5.81 9.95 -21.29
CA HIS A 68 5.76 11.29 -20.69
C HIS A 68 5.45 11.19 -19.21
N ALA A 69 5.93 12.13 -18.40
CA ALA A 69 5.72 12.11 -16.94
C ALA A 69 4.23 12.04 -16.57
N ASP A 70 3.39 12.75 -17.30
CA ASP A 70 1.94 12.82 -17.07
C ASP A 70 1.23 11.46 -17.26
N HIS A 71 1.86 10.50 -17.95
CA HIS A 71 1.27 9.17 -18.15
C HIS A 71 1.30 8.30 -16.89
N PHE A 72 2.10 8.67 -15.89
CA PHE A 72 2.27 7.89 -14.65
C PHE A 72 1.33 8.31 -13.54
N PHE A 73 0.57 9.39 -13.73
CA PHE A 73 -0.34 9.95 -12.74
C PHE A 73 -1.82 9.70 -13.13
N PRO A 74 -2.69 9.47 -12.13
CA PRO A 74 -2.37 9.35 -10.71
C PRO A 74 -1.67 8.04 -10.37
N VAL A 75 -0.77 8.07 -9.39
CA VAL A 75 -0.23 6.84 -8.77
C VAL A 75 -1.19 6.45 -7.65
N HIS A 76 -1.78 5.25 -7.73
CA HIS A 76 -2.65 4.76 -6.67
C HIS A 76 -1.83 4.03 -5.61
N VAL A 77 -1.97 4.44 -4.36
CA VAL A 77 -1.36 3.81 -3.20
C VAL A 77 -2.41 2.94 -2.53
N ARG A 78 -2.09 1.67 -2.29
CA ARG A 78 -2.94 0.75 -1.54
C ARG A 78 -2.15 0.12 -0.41
N PHE A 79 -2.63 0.22 0.81
CA PHE A 79 -2.07 -0.49 1.95
C PHE A 79 -3.16 -0.98 2.88
N HIS A 80 -2.81 -1.95 3.70
CA HIS A 80 -3.64 -2.37 4.81
C HIS A 80 -2.77 -2.73 6.00
N THR A 81 -3.35 -2.54 7.19
CA THR A 81 -2.75 -2.92 8.47
C THR A 81 -3.84 -3.31 9.45
N GLU A 82 -3.47 -4.12 10.43
CA GLU A 82 -4.35 -4.45 11.56
C GLU A 82 -4.42 -3.30 12.56
N LYS A 83 -3.48 -2.35 12.51
CA LYS A 83 -3.47 -1.18 13.39
C LYS A 83 -4.39 -0.08 12.87
N LEU A 84 -5.40 0.28 13.64
CA LEU A 84 -6.29 1.39 13.29
C LEU A 84 -5.58 2.74 13.37
N TYR A 85 -6.04 3.70 12.57
CA TYR A 85 -5.56 5.08 12.62
C TYR A 85 -5.98 5.79 13.91
N CYS A 86 -7.28 5.67 14.24
CA CYS A 86 -7.80 6.09 15.53
C CYS A 86 -7.62 4.95 16.52
N ASP A 87 -7.16 5.27 17.73
CA ASP A 87 -7.00 4.29 18.82
C ASP A 87 -8.36 3.96 19.45
N ILE A 88 -9.15 3.17 18.71
CA ILE A 88 -10.49 2.72 19.10
C ILE A 88 -10.44 1.20 19.25
N GLY A 89 -10.91 0.71 20.40
CA GLY A 89 -10.97 -0.71 20.70
C GLY A 89 -12.24 -1.09 21.44
N VAL A 90 -12.54 -2.39 21.46
CA VAL A 90 -13.59 -2.96 22.30
C VAL A 90 -12.97 -3.27 23.66
N ASP A 91 -13.44 -2.58 24.70
CA ASP A 91 -12.93 -2.76 26.07
C ASP A 91 -13.50 -4.02 26.73
N ALA A 92 -14.83 -4.20 26.67
CA ALA A 92 -15.51 -5.38 27.18
C ALA A 92 -16.83 -5.65 26.43
N VAL A 93 -17.28 -6.90 26.48
CA VAL A 93 -18.62 -7.31 26.01
C VAL A 93 -19.35 -7.93 27.19
N GLN A 94 -20.54 -7.42 27.49
CA GLN A 94 -21.33 -7.81 28.66
C GLN A 94 -22.76 -8.17 28.27
N THR A 95 -23.41 -8.99 29.09
CA THR A 95 -24.85 -9.25 28.99
C THR A 95 -25.66 -7.97 29.23
N ILE A 96 -26.90 -7.92 28.74
CA ILE A 96 -27.74 -6.71 28.81
C ILE A 96 -28.02 -6.24 30.24
N ASP A 97 -28.00 -7.16 31.19
CA ASP A 97 -28.16 -6.91 32.63
C ASP A 97 -26.85 -6.50 33.32
N GLY A 98 -25.72 -6.46 32.59
CA GLY A 98 -24.41 -6.01 33.07
C GLY A 98 -23.72 -6.93 34.07
N ASN A 99 -24.28 -8.11 34.32
CA ASN A 99 -23.83 -8.99 35.40
C ASN A 99 -22.82 -10.04 34.94
N SER A 100 -22.55 -10.17 33.65
CA SER A 100 -21.68 -11.23 33.13
C SER A 100 -20.91 -10.79 31.89
N ASP A 101 -19.59 -10.98 31.95
CA ASP A 101 -18.70 -10.79 30.81
C ASP A 101 -18.86 -11.94 29.82
N VAL A 102 -18.79 -11.61 28.53
CA VAL A 102 -18.97 -12.55 27.42
C VAL A 102 -17.65 -12.66 26.66
N PRO A 103 -17.11 -13.88 26.44
CA PRO A 103 -15.93 -14.07 25.60
C PRO A 103 -16.16 -13.53 24.18
N PHE A 104 -15.20 -12.77 23.66
CA PHE A 104 -15.24 -12.21 22.32
C PHE A 104 -13.86 -12.22 21.67
N SER A 105 -13.82 -12.02 20.35
CA SER A 105 -12.62 -11.77 19.58
C SER A 105 -12.79 -10.50 18.75
N VAL A 106 -11.70 -9.80 18.47
CA VAL A 106 -11.70 -8.57 17.68
C VAL A 106 -10.78 -8.77 16.48
N GLU A 107 -11.25 -8.39 15.30
CA GLU A 107 -10.44 -8.23 14.10
C GLU A 107 -10.52 -6.75 13.69
N THR A 108 -9.37 -6.10 13.55
CA THR A 108 -9.28 -4.72 13.10
C THR A 108 -8.56 -4.64 11.77
N ARG A 109 -9.01 -3.72 10.91
CA ARG A 109 -8.38 -3.52 9.61
C ARG A 109 -8.52 -2.08 9.15
N LEU A 110 -7.38 -1.42 8.95
CA LEU A 110 -7.28 -0.18 8.20
C LEU A 110 -7.03 -0.52 6.74
N ILE A 111 -7.84 0.03 5.83
CA ILE A 111 -7.70 -0.18 4.39
C ILE A 111 -7.82 1.18 3.69
N THR A 112 -6.98 1.39 2.70
CA THR A 112 -7.11 2.54 1.79
C THR A 112 -8.30 2.37 0.85
N GLU A 113 -9.20 3.35 0.82
CA GLU A 113 -10.23 3.44 -0.22
C GLU A 113 -9.68 4.16 -1.47
N LYS A 114 -9.34 5.44 -1.33
CA LYS A 114 -8.71 6.25 -2.38
C LYS A 114 -7.53 7.04 -1.83
N TYR A 115 -6.32 6.63 -2.18
CA TYR A 115 -5.09 7.35 -1.88
C TYR A 115 -4.29 7.49 -3.17
N GLU A 116 -4.10 8.73 -3.62
CA GLU A 116 -3.54 9.03 -4.95
C GLU A 116 -2.49 10.14 -4.83
N VAL A 117 -1.42 10.00 -5.61
CA VAL A 117 -0.48 11.08 -5.91
C VAL A 117 -0.86 11.61 -7.29
N VAL A 118 -1.04 12.93 -7.41
CA VAL A 118 -1.42 13.65 -8.64
C VAL A 118 -0.34 14.62 -9.10
#